data_AF-A0A1B6LU45-F1
#
_entry.id   AF-A0A1B6LU45-F1
#
_cell.length_a   1.000
_cell.length_b   1.000
_cell.length_c   1.000
_cell.angle_alpha   90.00
_cell.angle_beta   90.00
_cell.angle_gamma   90.00
#
_symmetry.space_group_name_H-M   'P 1'
#
loop_
_entity.id
_entity.type
_entity.pdbx_description
1 polymer ?
#
loop_
_entity_poly.entity_id
_entity_poly.type
_entity_poly.pdbx_seq_one_letter_code
_entity_poly.pdbx_strand_id
1 'polypeptide(L)'
;MDMRSKSIYHPIMGQKQKDFVVKREQQRWNLKQKWVMLLEFLLMLLFLIVLEGHLRADTLQYHTNAHVRTMMSSSHYPTDLAFLSVFNRSDFEKFLQTTFLAQVYKFVWYNQDPIVDGGLKKDWLYDYTVRMLGTIRMKQFRVKPEHCRVPEVMERYTVCAAPFGRFSEDTKNYSAGWLTAEQT
;
A
#
# COMPACT_ATOMS: atom_id res chain seq x y z
N MET A 1 84.50 -58.63 20.98
CA MET A 1 84.25 -57.53 20.04
C MET A 1 82.77 -57.49 19.76
N ASP A 2 82.03 -56.62 20.46
CA ASP A 2 80.58 -56.46 20.28
C ASP A 2 80.31 -55.38 19.24
N MET A 3 79.91 -55.79 18.03
CA MET A 3 79.31 -54.89 17.05
C MET A 3 77.82 -54.76 17.32
N ARG A 4 77.47 -53.83 18.19
CA ARG A 4 76.08 -53.43 18.44
C ARG A 4 75.59 -52.62 17.24
N SER A 5 74.72 -53.20 16.41
CA SER A 5 74.11 -52.51 15.27
C SER A 5 73.29 -51.31 15.78
N LYS A 6 73.66 -50.10 15.36
CA LYS A 6 72.83 -48.91 15.58
C LYS A 6 71.61 -49.02 14.69
N SER A 7 70.43 -48.83 15.26
CA SER A 7 69.18 -48.91 14.53
C SER A 7 69.09 -47.80 13.48
N ILE A 8 68.87 -48.22 12.23
CA ILE A 8 68.73 -47.38 11.04
C ILE A 8 67.28 -46.87 10.97
N TYR A 9 66.83 -46.14 11.99
CA TYR A 9 65.52 -45.49 11.95
C TYR A 9 65.70 -43.98 12.03
N HIS A 10 65.71 -43.33 10.86
CA HIS A 10 65.43 -41.90 10.78
C HIS A 10 63.91 -41.69 10.82
N PRO A 11 63.37 -40.86 11.74
CA PRO A 11 61.93 -40.63 11.80
C PRO A 11 61.52 -39.66 10.68
N ILE A 12 61.35 -40.18 9.46
CA ILE A 12 60.79 -39.41 8.32
C ILE A 12 59.26 -39.21 8.49
N MET A 13 58.63 -39.89 9.46
CA MET A 13 57.17 -39.80 9.67
C MET A 13 56.70 -38.61 10.53
N GLY A 14 57.54 -38.05 11.41
CA GLY A 14 57.05 -37.10 12.42
C GLY A 14 56.48 -35.80 11.85
N GLN A 15 57.11 -35.24 10.81
CA GLN A 15 56.71 -33.94 10.25
C GLN A 15 55.49 -34.05 9.34
N LYS A 16 55.49 -35.01 8.41
CA LYS A 16 54.33 -35.29 7.55
C LYS A 16 53.10 -35.66 8.39
N GLN A 17 53.28 -36.46 9.45
CA GLN A 17 52.18 -36.86 10.33
C GLN A 17 51.61 -35.67 11.12
N LYS A 18 52.46 -34.72 11.55
CA LYS A 18 52.02 -33.43 12.10
C LYS A 18 51.26 -32.60 11.07
N ASP A 19 51.75 -32.50 9.84
CA ASP A 19 51.08 -31.77 8.76
C ASP A 19 49.71 -32.37 8.40
N PHE A 20 49.59 -33.70 8.43
CA PHE A 20 48.31 -34.39 8.25
C PHE A 20 47.33 -34.12 9.40
N VAL A 21 47.81 -34.05 10.65
CA VAL A 21 46.98 -33.70 11.81
C VAL A 21 46.52 -32.25 11.72
N VAL A 22 47.42 -31.30 11.45
CA VAL A 22 47.11 -29.87 11.28
C VAL A 22 46.14 -29.66 10.12
N LYS A 23 46.34 -30.31 8.97
CA LYS A 23 45.44 -30.23 7.82
C LYS A 23 44.04 -30.77 8.14
N ARG A 24 43.96 -31.85 8.92
CA ARG A 24 42.69 -32.45 9.36
C ARG A 24 41.96 -31.56 10.37
N GLU A 25 42.69 -30.89 11.26
CA GLU A 25 42.14 -29.89 12.18
C GLU A 25 41.64 -28.64 11.44
N GLN A 26 42.41 -28.14 10.48
CA GLN A 26 42.00 -27.02 9.61
C GLN A 26 40.72 -27.34 8.83
N GLN A 27 40.60 -28.56 8.29
CA GLN A 27 39.40 -29.02 7.60
C GLN A 27 38.19 -29.07 8.53
N ARG A 28 38.35 -29.57 9.77
CA ARG A 28 37.29 -29.57 10.78
C ARG A 28 36.85 -28.14 11.14
N TRP A 29 37.80 -27.21 11.24
CA TRP A 29 37.51 -25.81 11.54
C TRP A 29 36.74 -25.13 10.40
N ASN A 30 37.17 -25.35 9.15
CA ASN A 30 36.46 -24.85 7.97
C ASN A 30 35.04 -25.43 7.83
N LEU A 31 34.85 -26.72 8.13
CA LEU A 31 33.53 -27.35 8.14
C LEU A 31 32.64 -26.74 9.21
N LYS A 32 33.14 -26.55 10.44
CA LYS A 32 32.39 -25.89 11.52
C LYS A 32 31.97 -24.47 11.14
N GLN A 33 32.88 -23.67 10.57
CA GLN A 33 32.58 -22.31 10.09
C GLN A 33 31.50 -22.31 9.00
N LYS A 34 31.57 -23.24 8.02
CA LYS A 34 30.53 -23.40 7.00
C LYS A 34 29.17 -23.79 7.59
N TRP A 35 29.16 -24.66 8.59
CA TRP A 35 27.93 -25.04 9.29
C TRP A 35 27.32 -23.89 10.09
N VAL A 36 28.15 -23.07 10.77
CA VAL A 36 27.68 -21.87 11.48
C VAL A 36 27.09 -20.87 10.49
N MET A 37 27.78 -20.56 9.40
CA MET A 37 27.27 -19.64 8.36
C MET A 37 25.95 -20.15 7.73
N LEU A 38 25.84 -21.46 7.48
CA LEU A 38 24.61 -22.04 6.95
C LEU A 38 23.46 -21.95 7.96
N LEU A 39 23.74 -22.18 9.24
CA LEU A 39 22.75 -22.06 10.31
C LEU A 39 22.29 -20.62 10.51
N GLU A 40 23.20 -19.64 10.46
CA GLU A 40 22.89 -18.21 10.47
C GLU A 40 22.02 -17.81 9.27
N PHE A 41 22.36 -18.30 8.07
CA PHE A 41 21.57 -18.06 6.87
C PHE A 41 20.16 -18.65 6.99
N LEU A 42 20.02 -19.88 7.50
CA LEU A 42 18.72 -20.49 7.72
C LEU A 42 17.89 -19.75 8.77
N LEU A 43 18.51 -19.28 9.86
CA LEU A 43 17.84 -18.45 10.86
C LEU A 43 17.36 -17.12 10.27
N MET A 44 18.19 -16.47 9.47
CA MET A 44 17.81 -15.24 8.75
C MET A 44 16.66 -15.48 7.77
N LEU A 45 16.71 -16.59 7.02
CA LEU A 45 15.64 -16.97 6.10
C LEU A 45 14.33 -17.25 6.85
N LEU A 46 14.38 -18.00 7.95
CA LEU A 46 13.23 -18.26 8.81
C LEU A 46 12.65 -16.96 9.34
N PHE A 47 13.51 -16.06 9.83
CA PHE A 47 13.09 -14.74 10.31
C PHE A 47 12.37 -13.95 9.22
N LEU A 48 12.89 -13.92 7.99
CA LEU A 48 12.24 -13.25 6.86
C LEU A 48 10.90 -13.90 6.50
N ILE A 49 10.80 -15.23 6.53
CA ILE A 49 9.55 -15.94 6.27
C ILE A 49 8.51 -15.62 7.34
N VAL A 50 8.90 -15.59 8.61
CA VAL A 50 8.01 -15.23 9.72
C VAL A 50 7.60 -13.76 9.63
N LEU A 51 8.53 -12.87 9.32
CA LEU A 51 8.26 -11.44 9.13
C LEU A 51 7.27 -11.21 7.98
N GLU A 52 7.55 -11.75 6.79
CA GLU A 52 6.64 -11.67 5.63
C GLU A 52 5.31 -12.36 5.91
N GLY A 53 5.31 -13.48 6.64
CA GLY A 53 4.11 -14.17 7.09
C GLY A 53 3.25 -13.29 7.98
N HIS A 54 3.82 -12.60 8.96
CA HIS A 54 3.09 -11.65 9.81
C HIS A 54 2.65 -10.38 9.06
N LEU A 55 3.48 -9.87 8.15
CA LEU A 55 3.17 -8.70 7.34
C LEU A 55 2.08 -8.98 6.28
N ARG A 56 1.95 -10.24 5.81
CA ARG A 56 1.00 -10.67 4.79
C ARG A 56 -0.06 -11.66 5.28
N ALA A 57 -0.20 -11.88 6.59
CA ALA A 57 -1.26 -12.72 7.15
C ALA A 57 -2.64 -12.04 7.00
N ASP A 58 -3.10 -11.96 5.76
CA ASP A 58 -4.02 -10.92 5.28
C ASP A 58 -5.22 -11.45 4.54
N THR A 59 -5.65 -12.68 4.84
CA THR A 59 -7.01 -13.09 4.48
C THR A 59 -8.02 -12.08 5.05
N LEU A 60 -7.78 -11.60 6.27
CA LEU A 60 -8.58 -10.54 6.88
C LEU A 60 -8.47 -9.22 6.12
N GLN A 61 -7.27 -8.75 5.76
CA GLN A 61 -7.13 -7.49 5.00
C GLN A 61 -7.79 -7.56 3.61
N TYR A 62 -7.71 -8.71 2.92
CA TYR A 62 -8.43 -8.89 1.66
C TYR A 62 -9.93 -8.70 1.85
N HIS A 63 -10.52 -9.35 2.86
CA HIS A 63 -11.94 -9.23 3.16
C HIS A 63 -12.32 -7.82 3.60
N THR A 64 -11.51 -7.17 4.45
CA THR A 64 -11.75 -5.78 4.87
C THR A 64 -11.68 -4.82 3.69
N ASN A 65 -10.68 -4.95 2.80
CA ASN A 65 -10.56 -4.10 1.62
C ASN A 65 -11.70 -4.34 0.62
N ALA A 66 -12.07 -5.61 0.39
CA ALA A 66 -13.19 -5.96 -0.47
C ALA A 66 -14.52 -5.42 0.09
N HIS A 67 -14.71 -5.51 1.41
CA HIS A 67 -15.87 -5.00 2.10
C HIS A 67 -15.98 -3.48 2.01
N VAL A 68 -14.92 -2.74 2.39
CA VAL A 68 -14.89 -1.27 2.28
C VAL A 68 -15.08 -0.81 0.85
N ARG A 69 -14.46 -1.48 -0.12
CA ARG A 69 -14.65 -1.18 -1.55
C ARG A 69 -16.10 -1.34 -1.96
N THR A 70 -16.71 -2.47 -1.61
CA THR A 70 -18.12 -2.76 -1.94
C THR A 70 -19.05 -1.76 -1.26
N MET A 71 -18.82 -1.45 0.02
CA MET A 71 -19.60 -0.49 0.79
C MET A 71 -19.58 0.90 0.16
N MET A 72 -18.41 1.35 -0.34
CA MET A 72 -18.27 2.67 -0.97
C MET A 72 -18.81 2.71 -2.40
N SER A 73 -18.80 1.60 -3.13
CA SER A 73 -19.24 1.56 -4.54
C SER A 73 -20.70 1.21 -4.73
N SER A 74 -21.27 0.42 -3.82
CA SER A 74 -22.61 -0.15 -3.95
C SER A 74 -23.65 0.72 -3.26
N SER A 75 -24.82 0.84 -3.86
CA SER A 75 -25.97 1.46 -3.22
C SER A 75 -26.57 0.54 -2.16
N HIS A 76 -27.00 1.12 -1.03
CA HIS A 76 -27.71 0.38 0.01
C HIS A 76 -29.17 0.07 -0.42
N TYR A 77 -29.80 1.01 -1.12
CA TYR A 77 -31.15 0.87 -1.65
C TYR A 77 -31.14 0.68 -3.18
N PRO A 78 -32.05 -0.15 -3.74
CA PRO A 78 -32.14 -0.39 -5.19
C PRO A 78 -32.41 0.87 -6.02
N THR A 79 -33.02 1.89 -5.40
CA THR A 79 -33.36 3.18 -6.02
C THR A 79 -32.18 4.15 -6.08
N ASP A 80 -31.13 3.87 -5.32
CA ASP A 80 -29.96 4.75 -5.21
C ASP A 80 -28.91 4.39 -6.25
N LEU A 81 -28.17 5.40 -6.66
CA LEU A 81 -27.19 5.26 -7.73
C LEU A 81 -25.91 4.63 -7.20
N ALA A 82 -25.43 3.55 -7.82
CA ALA A 82 -24.12 2.98 -7.52
C ALA A 82 -22.99 3.79 -8.19
N PHE A 83 -21.78 3.71 -7.64
CA PHE A 83 -20.63 4.44 -8.20
C PHE A 83 -20.35 4.08 -9.67
N LEU A 84 -20.44 2.78 -10.00
CA LEU A 84 -20.19 2.30 -11.37
C LEU A 84 -21.27 2.72 -12.39
N SER A 85 -22.42 3.20 -11.91
CA SER A 85 -23.51 3.73 -12.75
C SER A 85 -23.48 5.24 -12.92
N VAL A 86 -22.45 5.93 -12.42
CA VAL A 86 -22.30 7.38 -12.59
C VAL A 86 -21.77 7.70 -13.98
N PHE A 87 -22.56 8.41 -14.80
CA PHE A 87 -22.15 8.78 -16.16
C PHE A 87 -22.04 10.28 -16.37
N ASN A 88 -22.84 11.08 -15.67
CA ASN A 88 -22.86 12.52 -15.82
C ASN A 88 -22.66 13.25 -14.48
N ARG A 89 -22.63 14.58 -14.52
CA ARG A 89 -22.45 15.41 -13.32
C ARG A 89 -23.60 15.26 -12.32
N SER A 90 -24.85 15.25 -12.79
CA SER A 90 -26.03 15.13 -11.94
C SER A 90 -26.09 13.77 -11.25
N ASP A 91 -25.68 12.71 -11.95
CA ASP A 91 -25.50 11.38 -11.40
C ASP A 91 -24.45 11.39 -10.28
N PHE A 92 -23.32 12.06 -10.49
CA PHE A 92 -22.27 12.16 -9.48
C PHE A 92 -22.73 12.92 -8.24
N GLU A 93 -23.43 14.04 -8.42
CA GLU A 93 -24.03 14.80 -7.31
C GLU A 93 -25.07 13.95 -6.54
N LYS A 94 -25.91 13.20 -7.26
CA LYS A 94 -26.88 12.27 -6.66
C LYS A 94 -26.18 11.16 -5.89
N PHE A 95 -25.19 10.49 -6.49
CA PHE A 95 -24.38 9.45 -5.84
C PHE A 95 -23.75 9.95 -4.53
N LEU A 96 -23.17 11.16 -4.55
CA LEU A 96 -22.58 11.75 -3.35
C LEU A 96 -23.61 11.90 -2.24
N GLN A 97 -24.78 12.43 -2.55
CA GLN A 97 -25.83 12.71 -1.58
C GLN A 97 -26.52 11.45 -1.04
N THR A 98 -26.90 10.53 -1.92
CA THR A 98 -27.75 9.38 -1.55
C THR A 98 -26.93 8.21 -1.05
N THR A 99 -25.76 7.97 -1.66
CA THR A 99 -25.00 6.72 -1.44
C THR A 99 -23.75 6.98 -0.64
N PHE A 100 -22.85 7.84 -1.13
CA PHE A 100 -21.55 8.04 -0.47
C PHE A 100 -21.70 8.62 0.94
N LEU A 101 -22.45 9.71 1.11
CA LEU A 101 -22.62 10.34 2.43
C LEU A 101 -23.34 9.42 3.42
N ALA A 102 -24.31 8.60 2.96
CA ALA A 102 -25.02 7.66 3.82
C ALA A 102 -24.13 6.52 4.34
N GLN A 103 -23.15 6.09 3.54
CA GLN A 103 -22.19 5.04 3.93
C GLN A 103 -21.08 5.55 4.85
N VAL A 104 -20.71 6.82 4.66
CA VAL A 104 -19.67 7.50 5.43
C VAL A 104 -20.20 8.00 6.77
N TYR A 105 -21.32 8.71 6.76
CA TYR A 105 -21.89 9.36 7.94
C TYR A 105 -23.16 8.65 8.37
N LYS A 106 -23.15 8.14 9.59
CA LYS A 106 -24.32 7.51 10.19
C LYS A 106 -24.93 8.39 11.27
N PHE A 107 -26.24 8.56 11.21
CA PHE A 107 -27.01 9.38 12.15
C PHE A 107 -27.92 8.55 13.06
N VAL A 108 -28.26 7.32 12.65
CA VAL A 108 -29.21 6.42 13.33
C VAL A 108 -28.69 4.99 13.36
N TRP A 109 -29.12 4.19 14.34
CA TRP A 109 -28.86 2.76 14.44
C TRP A 109 -29.70 1.93 13.45
N TYR A 110 -29.46 0.63 13.38
CA TYR A 110 -30.23 -0.29 12.51
C TYR A 110 -31.72 -0.35 12.88
N ASN A 111 -32.06 -0.04 14.13
CA ASN A 111 -33.42 0.07 14.65
C ASN A 111 -33.99 1.49 14.54
N GLN A 112 -33.35 2.38 13.78
CA GLN A 112 -33.71 3.79 13.60
C GLN A 112 -33.57 4.67 14.84
N ASP A 113 -33.06 4.12 15.95
CA ASP A 113 -32.78 4.93 17.13
C ASP A 113 -31.68 5.95 16.80
N PRO A 114 -31.85 7.23 17.17
CA PRO A 114 -30.82 8.22 16.96
C PRO A 114 -29.56 7.83 17.74
N ILE A 115 -28.40 8.09 17.14
CA ILE A 115 -27.12 7.93 17.85
C ILE A 115 -26.96 9.15 18.75
N VAL A 116 -27.69 9.15 19.87
CA VAL A 116 -27.55 10.13 20.93
C VAL A 116 -26.39 9.63 21.80
N ASP A 117 -25.17 10.02 21.46
CA ASP A 117 -24.15 10.36 22.47
C ASP A 117 -22.82 10.80 21.87
N GLY A 118 -22.24 11.81 22.52
CA GLY A 118 -20.94 12.38 22.22
C GLY A 118 -19.81 11.40 22.52
N GLY A 119 -19.00 11.08 21.51
CA GLY A 119 -17.57 10.89 21.73
C GLY A 119 -16.89 9.71 21.02
N LEU A 120 -17.60 8.62 20.68
CA LEU A 120 -16.88 7.40 20.27
C LEU A 120 -17.26 6.81 18.91
N LYS A 121 -18.45 7.13 18.37
CA LYS A 121 -18.95 6.45 17.16
C LYS A 121 -19.29 7.34 15.96
N LYS A 122 -19.12 8.67 16.06
CA LYS A 122 -19.32 9.60 14.94
C LYS A 122 -18.32 9.41 13.79
N ASP A 123 -17.13 8.92 14.13
CA ASP A 123 -16.05 8.67 13.17
C ASP A 123 -16.10 7.26 12.59
N TRP A 124 -17.20 6.52 12.70
CA TRP A 124 -17.29 5.16 12.17
C TRP A 124 -18.13 5.15 10.89
N LEU A 125 -17.76 4.25 9.98
CA LEU A 125 -18.56 3.98 8.79
C LEU A 125 -19.91 3.37 9.17
N TYR A 126 -20.82 3.32 8.19
CA TYR A 126 -22.20 2.90 8.39
C TYR A 126 -22.37 1.55 9.10
N ASP A 127 -21.43 0.63 8.95
CA ASP A 127 -21.48 -0.72 9.51
C ASP A 127 -20.82 -0.86 10.89
N TYR A 128 -20.21 0.20 11.42
CA TYR A 128 -19.44 0.20 12.67
C TYR A 128 -18.27 -0.80 12.71
N THR A 129 -17.74 -1.23 11.56
CA THR A 129 -16.57 -2.12 11.53
C THR A 129 -15.28 -1.34 11.33
N VAL A 130 -15.35 -0.19 10.66
CA VAL A 130 -14.18 0.64 10.34
C VAL A 130 -14.35 2.05 10.90
N ARG A 131 -13.30 2.53 11.55
CA ARG A 131 -13.19 3.92 12.01
C ARG A 131 -12.50 4.77 10.94
N MET A 132 -13.15 5.85 10.55
CA MET A 132 -12.59 6.94 9.75
C MET A 132 -11.54 7.73 10.53
N LEU A 133 -10.46 8.08 9.85
CA LEU A 133 -9.42 8.94 10.39
C LEU A 133 -9.51 10.32 9.72
N GLY A 134 -9.79 11.34 10.54
CA GLY A 134 -9.94 12.72 10.05
C GLY A 134 -11.25 12.95 9.30
N THR A 135 -11.21 13.84 8.32
CA THR A 135 -12.37 14.25 7.52
C THR A 135 -12.15 13.98 6.04
N ILE A 136 -13.23 13.76 5.30
CA ILE A 136 -13.16 13.56 3.86
C ILE A 136 -12.82 14.89 3.19
N ARG A 137 -11.87 14.83 2.27
CA ARG A 137 -11.46 15.96 1.44
C ARG A 137 -11.81 15.70 -0.01
N MET A 138 -12.67 16.55 -0.57
CA MET A 138 -12.87 16.61 -2.03
C MET A 138 -11.78 17.48 -2.66
N LYS A 139 -11.19 16.98 -3.75
CA LYS A 139 -10.23 17.73 -4.56
C LYS A 139 -10.74 17.78 -5.99
N GLN A 140 -10.71 18.97 -6.58
CA GLN A 140 -11.10 19.18 -7.97
C GLN A 140 -9.90 19.73 -8.75
N PHE A 141 -9.68 19.15 -9.94
CA PHE A 141 -8.72 19.65 -10.92
C PHE A 141 -9.47 20.36 -12.04
N ARG A 142 -8.89 21.43 -12.57
CA ARG A 142 -9.50 22.27 -13.60
C ARG A 142 -8.51 22.58 -14.69
N VAL A 143 -9.04 22.92 -15.85
CA VAL A 143 -8.27 23.28 -17.04
C VAL A 143 -8.51 24.76 -17.34
N LYS A 144 -7.46 25.47 -17.77
CA LYS A 144 -7.54 26.88 -18.14
C LYS A 144 -8.54 27.07 -19.28
N PRO A 145 -9.38 28.11 -19.24
CA PRO A 145 -10.23 28.44 -20.37
C PRO A 145 -9.37 28.75 -21.61
N GLU A 146 -9.90 28.42 -22.79
CA GLU A 146 -9.32 28.79 -24.10
C GLU A 146 -7.90 28.24 -24.35
N HIS A 147 -7.50 27.18 -23.66
CA HIS A 147 -6.19 26.56 -23.85
C HIS A 147 -6.09 25.68 -25.11
N CYS A 148 -7.06 25.78 -26.01
CA CYS A 148 -7.15 25.01 -27.25
C CYS A 148 -7.36 25.95 -28.42
N ARG A 149 -6.78 25.57 -29.56
CA ARG A 149 -6.97 26.28 -30.82
C ARG A 149 -8.25 25.79 -31.47
N VAL A 150 -9.31 26.59 -31.40
CA VAL A 150 -10.56 26.33 -32.13
C VAL A 150 -10.31 26.58 -33.62
N PRO A 151 -10.56 25.61 -34.52
CA PRO A 151 -10.46 25.85 -35.96
C PRO A 151 -11.44 26.94 -36.41
N GLU A 152 -11.07 27.71 -37.44
CA GLU A 152 -11.89 28.84 -37.96
C GLU A 152 -13.33 28.41 -38.32
N VAL A 153 -13.49 27.19 -38.84
CA VAL A 153 -14.79 26.59 -39.18
C VAL A 153 -15.72 26.44 -37.97
N MET A 154 -15.17 26.45 -36.75
CA MET A 154 -15.87 26.27 -35.48
C MET A 154 -15.85 27.54 -34.60
N GLU A 155 -15.58 28.72 -35.17
CA GLU A 155 -15.51 30.01 -34.43
C GLU A 155 -16.74 30.34 -33.58
N ARG A 156 -17.91 29.76 -33.89
CA ARG A 156 -19.11 29.90 -33.05
C ARG A 156 -18.96 29.30 -31.65
N TYR A 157 -18.01 28.40 -31.45
CA TYR A 157 -17.72 27.79 -30.15
C TYR A 157 -16.60 28.57 -29.46
N THR A 158 -16.97 29.55 -28.66
CA THR A 158 -16.03 30.42 -27.93
C THR A 158 -15.37 29.74 -26.73
N VAL A 159 -15.98 28.66 -26.22
CA VAL A 159 -15.47 27.93 -25.06
C VAL A 159 -14.88 26.61 -25.50
N CYS A 160 -13.60 26.41 -25.18
CA CYS A 160 -12.92 25.15 -25.42
C CYS A 160 -12.11 24.76 -24.18
N ALA A 161 -12.06 23.45 -23.89
CA ALA A 161 -11.27 22.89 -22.81
C ALA A 161 -10.28 21.86 -23.40
N ALA A 162 -8.99 22.09 -23.18
CA ALA A 162 -7.96 21.15 -23.57
C ALA A 162 -7.96 19.93 -22.62
N PRO A 163 -7.35 18.80 -23.01
CA PRO A 163 -7.06 17.71 -22.08
C PRO A 163 -6.28 18.21 -20.85
N PHE A 164 -6.55 17.60 -19.70
CA PHE A 164 -5.84 17.94 -18.48
C PHE A 164 -4.35 17.57 -18.58
N GLY A 165 -3.49 18.49 -18.19
CA GLY A 165 -2.05 18.33 -18.18
C GLY A 165 -1.37 19.48 -17.44
N ARG A 166 -0.07 19.35 -17.15
CA ARG A 166 0.67 20.31 -16.32
C ARG A 166 0.62 21.75 -16.84
N PHE A 167 0.57 21.95 -18.15
CA PHE A 167 0.53 23.29 -18.77
C PHE A 167 -0.90 23.84 -18.87
N SER A 168 -1.89 22.95 -18.95
CA SER A 168 -3.30 23.28 -19.08
C SER A 168 -4.01 23.38 -17.73
N GLU A 169 -3.39 22.93 -16.63
CA GLU A 169 -3.93 23.02 -15.27
C GLU A 169 -4.19 24.47 -14.86
N ASP A 170 -5.42 24.72 -14.41
CA ASP A 170 -5.82 26.00 -13.87
C ASP A 170 -5.59 26.08 -12.36
N THR A 171 -4.59 26.87 -11.99
CA THR A 171 -4.20 27.13 -10.60
C THR A 171 -4.76 28.43 -10.04
N LYS A 172 -5.66 29.12 -10.75
CA LYS A 172 -6.26 30.36 -10.27
C LYS A 172 -7.18 30.12 -9.07
N ASN A 173 -7.30 31.14 -8.22
CA ASN A 173 -8.24 31.15 -7.10
C ASN A 173 -9.60 31.66 -7.56
N TYR A 174 -10.66 30.95 -7.16
CA TYR A 174 -12.03 31.29 -7.52
C TYR A 174 -12.90 31.30 -6.27
N SER A 175 -13.85 32.22 -6.25
CA SER A 175 -14.89 32.33 -5.24
C SER A 175 -16.14 31.52 -5.66
N ALA A 176 -17.21 31.65 -4.88
CA ALA A 176 -18.48 31.02 -5.20
C ALA A 176 -18.96 31.42 -6.60
N GLY A 177 -19.42 30.43 -7.37
CA GLY A 177 -19.86 30.67 -8.75
C GLY A 177 -18.73 30.75 -9.78
N TRP A 178 -17.50 30.38 -9.43
CA TRP A 178 -16.34 30.40 -10.34
C TRP A 178 -15.94 31.79 -10.82
N LEU A 179 -16.13 32.80 -9.97
CA LEU A 179 -15.64 34.15 -10.21
C LEU A 179 -14.18 34.25 -9.75
N THR A 180 -13.31 34.86 -10.55
CA THR A 180 -11.94 35.15 -10.12
C THR A 180 -11.95 36.27 -9.08
N ALA A 181 -10.92 36.34 -8.22
CA ALA A 181 -10.82 37.40 -7.20
C ALA A 181 -10.87 38.84 -7.75
N GLU A 182 -10.57 39.04 -9.04
CA GLU A 182 -10.66 40.34 -9.73
C GLU A 182 -12.10 40.69 -10.19
N GLN A 183 -13.02 39.72 -10.17
CA GLN A 183 -14.41 39.84 -10.65
C GLN A 183 -15.44 39.87 -9.52
N THR A 184 -14.99 39.77 -8.26
CA THR A 184 -15.79 39.93 -7.03
C THR A 184 -15.56 41.30 -6.43
#